data_AF-A0A2P8HAX7-F1
#
_entry.id   AF-A0A2P8HAX7-F1
#
_cell.length_a   1.000
_cell.length_b   1.000
_cell.length_c   1.000
_cell.angle_alpha   90.00
_cell.angle_beta   90.00
_cell.angle_gamma   90.00
#
_symmetry.space_group_name_H-M   'P 1'
#
loop_
_entity.id
_entity.type
_entity.pdbx_description
1 polymer ?
#
loop_
_entity_poly.entity_id
_entity_poly.type
_entity_poly.pdbx_seq_one_letter_code
_entity_poly.pdbx_strand_id
1 'polypeptide(L)' 'MNNNGSVVFFFFIGFLTIVSGAGIRNRENVDQQICPHCMREGHDTNADKCKFCGNKL' A
#
# COMPACT_ATOMS: atom_id res chain seq x y z
N MET A 1 -1.20 -32.24 17.21
CA MET A 1 -2.11 -31.10 16.99
C MET A 1 -2.99 -31.40 15.79
N ASN A 2 -4.30 -31.24 15.94
CA ASN A 2 -5.29 -31.43 14.88
C ASN A 2 -5.32 -30.20 13.95
N ASN A 3 -4.97 -30.38 12.67
CA ASN A 3 -4.97 -29.30 11.68
C ASN A 3 -6.37 -28.68 11.45
N ASN A 4 -7.43 -29.36 11.92
CA ASN A 4 -8.81 -28.89 11.85
C ASN A 4 -9.02 -27.56 12.60
N GLY A 5 -8.29 -27.32 13.70
CA GLY A 5 -8.38 -26.05 14.45
C GLY A 5 -7.85 -24.86 13.65
N SER A 6 -6.77 -25.07 12.89
CA SER A 6 -6.19 -24.01 12.03
C SER A 6 -7.06 -23.70 10.83
N VAL A 7 -7.69 -24.70 10.19
CA VAL A 7 -8.58 -24.48 9.04
C VAL A 7 -9.80 -23.63 9.41
N VAL A 8 -10.39 -23.90 10.59
CA VAL A 8 -11.53 -23.12 11.11
C VAL A 8 -11.11 -21.68 11.40
N PHE A 9 -9.92 -21.48 11.98
CA PHE A 9 -9.38 -20.14 12.24
C PHE A 9 -9.24 -19.29 10.96
N PHE A 10 -8.69 -19.86 9.88
CA PHE A 10 -8.55 -19.13 8.61
C PHE A 10 -9.90 -18.79 7.96
N PHE A 11 -10.91 -19.65 8.08
CA PHE A 11 -12.25 -19.37 7.57
C PHE A 11 -12.90 -18.17 8.27
N PHE A 12 -12.76 -18.07 9.59
CA PHE A 12 -13.30 -16.94 10.36
C PHE A 12 -12.60 -15.61 10.04
N ILE A 13 -11.27 -15.62 9.92
CA ILE A 13 -10.51 -14.41 9.55
C ILE A 13 -10.89 -13.95 8.12
N GLY A 14 -11.00 -14.90 7.17
CA GLY A 14 -11.43 -14.62 5.81
C GLY A 14 -12.86 -14.06 5.72
N PHE A 15 -13.81 -14.65 6.45
CA PHE A 15 -15.18 -14.15 6.51
C PHE A 15 -15.26 -12.75 7.13
N LEU A 16 -14.54 -12.53 8.24
CA LEU A 16 -14.53 -11.25 8.96
C LEU A 16 -13.98 -10.10 8.10
N THR A 17 -12.95 -10.37 7.30
CA THR A 17 -12.36 -9.36 6.40
C THR A 17 -13.29 -8.98 5.26
N ILE A 18 -13.99 -9.94 4.65
CA ILE A 18 -14.98 -9.69 3.59
C ILE A 18 -16.16 -8.88 4.12
N VAL A 19 -16.69 -9.23 5.30
CA VAL A 19 -17.84 -8.52 5.91
C VAL A 19 -17.46 -7.11 6.36
N SER A 20 -16.25 -6.91 6.86
CA SER A 20 -15.83 -5.61 7.39
C SER A 20 -15.33 -4.64 6.31
N GLY A 21 -15.23 -5.08 5.05
CA GLY A 21 -14.78 -4.24 3.93
C GLY A 21 -13.39 -3.62 4.14
N ALA A 22 -12.59 -4.20 5.04
CA ALA A 22 -11.22 -3.79 5.29
C ALA A 22 -10.36 -4.25 4.12
N GLY A 23 -10.51 -3.59 2.97
CA GLY A 23 -9.64 -3.78 1.83
C GLY A 23 -8.22 -3.56 2.30
N ILE A 24 -7.38 -4.58 2.16
CA ILE A 24 -5.94 -4.43 2.30
C ILE A 24 -5.52 -3.52 1.15
N ARG A 25 -5.53 -2.21 1.42
CA ARG A 25 -5.00 -1.20 0.52
C ARG A 25 -3.52 -1.47 0.49
N ASN A 26 -3.07 -2.18 -0.54
CA ASN A 26 -1.65 -2.24 -0.86
C ASN A 26 -1.24 -0.79 -1.02
N ARG A 27 -0.50 -0.25 -0.03
CA ARG A 27 0.01 1.12 -0.11
C ARG A 27 1.02 1.08 -1.23
N GLU A 28 0.56 1.39 -2.44
CA GLU A 28 1.46 1.58 -3.57
C GLU A 28 2.52 2.57 -3.10
N ASN A 29 3.76 2.13 -3.22
CA ASN A 29 4.91 2.78 -2.64
C ASN A 29 4.87 4.27 -3.01
N VAL A 30 4.77 5.14 -2.01
CA VAL A 30 5.09 6.55 -2.19
C VAL A 30 6.59 6.60 -1.96
N ASP A 31 7.33 6.94 -3.00
CA ASP A 31 8.76 7.03 -2.91
C ASP A 31 9.11 8.34 -2.16
N GLN A 32 9.95 8.21 -1.13
CA GLN A 32 10.35 9.33 -0.26
C GLN A 32 11.45 10.20 -0.89
N GLN A 33 11.76 10.02 -2.18
CA GLN A 33 12.71 10.87 -2.87
C GLN A 33 12.29 12.34 -2.77
N ILE A 34 13.29 13.18 -2.56
CA ILE A 34 13.12 14.63 -2.50
C ILE A 34 13.42 15.14 -3.90
N CYS A 35 12.48 15.89 -4.50
CA CYS A 35 12.72 16.44 -5.83
C CYS A 35 13.88 17.46 -5.76
N PRO A 36 14.95 17.31 -6.57
CA PRO A 36 16.13 18.20 -6.53
C PRO A 36 15.81 19.64 -6.95
N HIS A 37 14.67 19.86 -7.59
CA HIS A 37 14.25 21.18 -8.08
C HIS A 37 13.37 21.96 -7.11
N CYS A 38 12.42 21.27 -6.45
CA CYS A 38 11.44 21.94 -5.58
C CYS A 38 11.55 21.54 -4.11
N MET A 39 12.44 20.60 -3.78
CA MET A 39 12.69 20.06 -2.44
C MET A 39 11.43 19.51 -1.74
N ARG A 40 10.39 19.15 -2.49
CA ARG A 40 9.18 18.51 -1.94
C ARG A 40 9.33 16.99 -1.96
N GLU A 41 8.84 16.36 -0.90
CA GLU A 41 8.71 14.92 -0.73
C GLU A 41 7.31 14.43 -1.12
N GLY A 42 7.19 13.13 -1.42
CA GLY A 42 5.91 12.49 -1.73
C GLY A 42 5.61 12.35 -3.22
N HIS A 43 6.54 11.75 -3.97
CA HIS A 43 6.31 11.39 -5.37
C HIS A 43 5.80 9.96 -5.47
N ASP A 44 5.02 9.67 -6.50
CA ASP A 44 4.64 8.28 -6.79
C ASP A 44 5.90 7.50 -7.21
N THR A 45 6.04 6.23 -6.79
CA THR A 45 7.25 5.42 -7.06
C THR A 45 7.61 5.28 -8.54
N ASN A 46 6.64 5.50 -9.43
CA ASN A 46 6.83 5.43 -10.88
C ASN A 46 6.65 6.80 -11.57
N ALA A 47 6.71 7.91 -10.83
CA ALA A 47 6.57 9.24 -11.43
C ALA A 47 7.87 9.68 -12.10
N ASP A 48 7.90 9.69 -13.43
CA ASP A 48 8.98 10.34 -14.21
C ASP A 48 9.03 11.86 -14.00
N LYS A 49 7.95 12.46 -13.47
CA LYS A 49 7.80 13.90 -13.28
C LYS A 49 7.25 14.22 -11.90
N CYS A 50 7.86 15.21 -11.27
CA CYS A 50 7.41 15.75 -10.00
C CYS A 50 6.03 16.40 -10.14
N LYS A 51 5.03 15.89 -9.40
CA LYS A 51 3.64 16.39 -9.37
C LYS A 51 3.52 17.88 -8.99
N PHE A 52 4.54 18.40 -8.31
CA PHE A 52 4.55 19.75 -7.76
C PHE A 52 5.19 20.82 -8.66
N CYS A 53 6.21 20.46 -9.44
CA CYS A 53 6.96 21.41 -10.26
C CYS A 53 7.05 21.01 -11.74
N GLY A 54 6.65 19.78 -12.09
CA GLY A 54 6.67 19.27 -13.46
C GLY A 54 8.05 18.85 -13.98
N ASN A 55 9.11 19.03 -13.20
CA ASN A 55 10.46 18.60 -13.58
C ASN A 55 10.65 17.10 -13.40
N LYS A 56 11.65 16.55 -14.10
CA LYS A 56 12.04 15.14 -13.96
C LYS A 56 12.60 14.90 -12.55
N LEU A 57 12.15 13.81 -11.92
CA LEU A 57 12.65 13.33 -10.62
C LEU A 57 14.01 12.66 -10.77
#